data_AF-A0A1V5JPG4-F1
#
_entry.id   AF-A0A1V5JPG4-F1
#
_cell.length_a   1.000
_cell.length_b   1.000
_cell.length_c   1.000
_cell.angle_alpha   90.00
_cell.angle_beta   90.00
_cell.angle_gamma   90.00
#
_symmetry.space_group_name_H-M   'P 1'
#
loop_
_entity.id
_entity.type
_entity.pdbx_description
1 polymer ?
#
loop_
_entity_poly.entity_id
_entity_poly.type
_entity_poly.pdbx_seq_one_letter_code
_entity_poly.pdbx_strand_id
1 'polypeptide(L)'
;MLVATAQLVGEGFDLKHLTAIFMATPVSFSGRVKQYIGRVLRVADGKDEALIYDYVDASPALRRSFKARLRTYRELGAILPATACQKKGSP
;
A
#
# COMPACT_ATOMS: atom_id res chain seq x y z
N MET A 1 10.10 5.48 -15.74
CA MET A 1 10.03 4.84 -14.41
C MET A 1 10.28 5.91 -13.37
N LEU A 2 9.33 6.16 -12.47
CA LEU A 2 9.43 7.18 -11.44
C LEU A 2 9.39 6.52 -10.06
N VAL A 3 10.38 6.79 -9.23
CA VAL A 3 10.50 6.23 -7.87
C VAL A 3 10.39 7.41 -6.90
N ALA A 4 9.31 7.45 -6.12
CA ALA A 4 9.13 8.44 -5.06
C ALA A 4 9.03 7.73 -3.71
N THR A 5 9.87 8.13 -2.75
CA THR A 5 9.81 7.63 -1.37
C THR A 5 8.72 8.38 -0.62
N ALA A 6 7.99 7.69 0.28
CA ALA A 6 6.83 8.22 0.99
C ALA A 6 7.08 9.53 1.78
N GLN A 7 8.34 9.88 2.05
CA GLN A 7 8.75 11.15 2.68
C GLN A 7 8.86 12.33 1.72
N LEU A 8 9.00 12.12 0.40
CA LEU A 8 9.09 13.19 -0.61
C LEU A 8 7.73 13.55 -1.24
N VAL A 9 6.65 12.86 -0.84
CA VAL A 9 5.29 12.98 -1.43
C VAL A 9 4.42 13.99 -0.65
N GLY A 10 5.03 14.82 0.20
CA GLY A 10 4.38 15.90 0.94
C GLY A 10 4.07 17.11 0.04
N GLU A 11 2.79 17.53 0.05
CA GLU A 11 2.27 18.82 -0.45
C GLU A 11 2.62 19.27 -1.88
N GLY A 12 2.54 18.40 -2.88
CA GLY A 12 2.64 18.88 -4.28
C GLY A 12 2.75 17.83 -5.37
N PHE A 13 2.96 16.57 -4.97
CA PHE A 13 3.16 15.47 -5.92
C PHE A 13 1.81 14.95 -6.47
N ASP A 14 1.39 15.50 -7.61
CA ASP A 14 0.30 14.99 -8.45
C ASP A 14 0.86 14.40 -9.74
N LEU A 15 1.03 13.08 -9.76
CA LEU A 15 1.32 12.34 -10.98
C LEU A 15 0.16 11.41 -11.28
N LYS A 16 -0.66 11.85 -12.22
CA LYS A 16 -1.89 11.18 -12.66
C LYS A 16 -1.63 9.74 -13.16
N HIS A 17 -0.41 9.44 -13.61
CA HIS A 17 -0.05 8.16 -14.22
C HIS A 17 0.70 7.18 -13.30
N LEU A 18 0.63 7.34 -11.96
CA LEU A 18 1.23 6.35 -11.05
C LEU A 18 0.47 5.02 -11.12
N THR A 19 1.12 3.94 -11.53
CA THR A 19 0.49 2.60 -11.63
C THR A 19 0.77 1.68 -10.44
N ALA A 20 1.77 1.99 -9.62
CA ALA A 20 2.16 1.15 -8.50
C ALA A 20 2.65 1.95 -7.29
N ILE A 21 2.50 1.36 -6.10
CA ILE A 21 3.08 1.82 -4.83
C ILE A 21 3.89 0.72 -4.16
N PHE A 22 5.02 1.10 -3.55
CA PHE A 22 5.90 0.20 -2.80
C PHE A 22 5.89 0.57 -1.32
N MET A 23 5.33 -0.31 -0.49
CA MET A 23 5.25 -0.16 0.97
C MET A 23 6.44 -0.88 1.61
N ALA A 24 7.59 -0.21 1.67
CA ALA A 24 8.82 -0.74 2.25
C ALA A 24 9.15 -0.17 3.64
N THR A 25 8.19 0.53 4.26
CA THR A 25 8.36 1.20 5.57
C THR A 25 7.28 0.77 6.55
N PRO A 26 7.52 0.85 7.87
CA PRO A 26 6.56 0.41 8.88
C PRO A 26 5.38 1.38 9.08
N VAL A 27 4.86 2.01 8.03
CA VAL A 27 3.65 2.84 8.08
C VAL A 27 2.40 1.98 8.19
N SER A 28 1.61 2.19 9.24
CA SER A 28 0.38 1.44 9.52
C SER A 28 -0.84 2.31 9.80
N PHE A 29 -0.65 3.63 9.92
CA PHE A 29 -1.76 4.55 10.18
C PHE A 29 -2.70 4.57 8.97
N SER A 30 -3.94 4.10 9.18
CA SER A 30 -4.91 3.88 8.12
C SER A 30 -5.16 5.14 7.27
N GLY A 31 -5.25 6.32 7.88
CA GLY A 31 -5.43 7.58 7.16
C GLY A 31 -4.29 7.87 6.18
N ARG A 32 -3.04 7.63 6.59
CA ARG A 32 -1.87 7.83 5.74
C ARG A 32 -1.80 6.80 4.61
N VAL A 33 -2.13 5.54 4.91
CA VAL A 33 -2.18 4.45 3.92
C VAL A 33 -3.26 4.71 2.86
N LYS A 34 -4.46 5.15 3.28
CA LYS A 34 -5.54 5.55 2.37
C LYS A 34 -5.12 6.71 1.46
N GLN A 35 -4.45 7.73 2.02
CA GLN A 35 -3.93 8.84 1.22
C GLN A 35 -2.91 8.38 0.18
N TYR A 36 -1.99 7.49 0.54
CA TYR A 36 -0.99 6.96 -0.38
C TYR A 36 -1.62 6.16 -1.52
N ILE A 37 -2.54 5.25 -1.20
CA ILE A 37 -3.22 4.44 -2.21
C ILE A 37 -4.12 5.31 -3.08
N GLY A 38 -4.85 6.28 -2.50
CA GLY A 38 -5.71 7.20 -3.24
C GLY A 38 -4.97 8.05 -4.28
N ARG A 39 -3.67 8.33 -4.07
CA ARG A 39 -2.83 8.98 -5.08
C ARG A 39 -2.55 8.07 -6.28
N VAL A 40 -2.41 6.77 -6.06
CA VAL A 40 -2.16 5.77 -7.11
C VAL A 40 -3.45 5.28 -7.74
N LEU A 41 -4.61 5.36 -7.08
CA LEU A 41 -5.90 4.97 -7.66
C LEU A 41 -6.53 6.03 -8.59
N ARG A 42 -5.89 7.17 -8.83
CA ARG A 42 -6.43 8.19 -9.74
C ARG A 42 -6.61 7.62 -11.15
N VAL A 43 -7.81 7.79 -11.69
CA VAL A 43 -8.17 7.41 -13.06
C VAL A 43 -7.33 8.22 -14.04
N ALA A 44 -6.72 7.52 -15.00
CA ALA A 44 -6.00 8.10 -16.12
C ALA A 44 -6.18 7.21 -17.34
N ASP A 45 -6.11 7.78 -18.55
CA ASP A 45 -6.27 7.02 -19.78
C ASP A 45 -5.26 5.86 -19.85
N GLY A 46 -5.77 4.64 -20.09
CA GLY A 46 -4.96 3.42 -20.16
C GLY A 46 -4.53 2.85 -18.80
N LYS A 47 -5.15 3.27 -17.70
CA LYS A 47 -4.85 2.78 -16.35
C LYS A 47 -6.10 2.26 -15.65
N ASP A 48 -6.31 0.97 -15.78
CA ASP A 48 -7.46 0.25 -15.21
C ASP A 48 -7.16 -0.29 -13.80
N GLU A 49 -5.88 -0.42 -13.44
CA GLU A 49 -5.45 -1.05 -12.20
C GLU A 49 -4.29 -0.30 -11.52
N ALA A 50 -4.21 -0.47 -10.19
CA ALA A 50 -3.09 0.01 -9.37
C ALA A 50 -2.51 -1.15 -8.55
N LEU A 51 -1.19 -1.31 -8.60
CA LEU A 51 -0.49 -2.37 -7.88
C LEU A 51 0.05 -1.89 -6.54
N ILE A 52 -0.17 -2.68 -5.48
CA ILE A 52 0.40 -2.45 -4.15
C ILE A 52 1.44 -3.54 -3.89
N TYR A 53 2.71 -3.14 -3.89
CA TYR A 53 3.82 -3.99 -3.45
C TYR A 53 4.06 -3.75 -1.97
N ASP A 54 3.63 -4.67 -1.11
CA ASP A 54 3.83 -4.58 0.33
C ASP A 54 4.97 -5.50 0.79
N TYR A 55 6.08 -4.91 1.23
CA TYR A 55 7.28 -5.66 1.63
C TYR A 55 7.20 -6.05 3.11
N VAL A 56 7.31 -7.36 3.33
CA VAL A 56 7.36 -7.96 4.66
C VAL A 56 8.59 -8.86 4.74
N ASP A 57 9.56 -8.46 5.54
CA ASP A 57 10.78 -9.22 5.80
C ASP A 57 10.79 -9.76 7.25
N ALA A 58 11.97 -10.14 7.75
CA ALA A 58 12.15 -10.58 9.12
C ALA A 58 11.89 -9.49 10.18
N SER A 59 11.75 -8.22 9.78
CA SER A 59 11.49 -7.09 10.68
C SER A 59 10.15 -7.24 11.39
N PRO A 60 10.14 -7.29 12.74
CA PRO A 60 8.91 -7.29 13.50
C PRO A 60 8.04 -6.05 13.23
N ALA A 61 8.65 -4.91 12.90
CA ALA A 61 7.94 -3.68 12.60
C ALA A 61 7.16 -3.79 11.29
N LEU A 62 7.78 -4.28 10.21
CA LEU A 62 7.11 -4.46 8.93
C LEU A 62 6.00 -5.50 9.01
N ARG A 63 6.21 -6.61 9.73
CA ARG A 63 5.18 -7.63 9.97
C ARG A 63 3.96 -7.08 10.71
N ARG A 64 4.17 -6.26 11.76
CA ARG A 64 3.07 -5.61 12.48
C ARG A 64 2.34 -4.62 11.58
N SER A 65 3.07 -3.79 10.83
CA SER A 65 2.46 -2.80 9.95
C SER A 65 1.69 -3.46 8.79
N PHE A 66 2.18 -4.56 8.23
CA PHE A 66 1.44 -5.35 7.24
C PHE A 66 0.08 -5.82 7.77
N LYS A 67 0.06 -6.43 8.97
CA LYS A 67 -1.19 -6.89 9.60
C LYS A 67 -2.19 -5.75 9.79
N ALA A 68 -1.73 -4.57 10.19
CA ALA A 68 -2.58 -3.39 10.32
C ALA A 68 -3.10 -2.90 8.95
N ARG A 69 -2.23 -2.87 7.92
CA ARG A 69 -2.58 -2.46 6.55
C ARG A 69 -3.59 -3.39 5.88
N LEU A 70 -3.59 -4.69 6.17
CA LEU A 70 -4.58 -5.64 5.62
C LEU A 70 -6.02 -5.20 5.86
N ARG A 71 -6.33 -4.58 7.01
CA ARG A 71 -7.67 -4.02 7.26
C ARG A 71 -7.96 -2.89 6.28
N THR A 72 -7.03 -1.95 6.13
CA THR A 72 -7.16 -0.82 5.19
C THR A 72 -7.26 -1.28 3.74
N TYR A 73 -6.51 -2.30 3.33
CA TYR A 73 -6.59 -2.86 1.98
C TYR A 73 -7.98 -3.44 1.68
N ARG A 74 -8.55 -4.19 2.64
CA ARG A 74 -9.92 -4.71 2.51
C ARG A 74 -10.97 -3.59 2.44
N GLU A 75 -10.83 -2.55 3.28
CA GLU A 75 -11.72 -1.38 3.24
C GLU A 75 -11.68 -0.65 1.89
N LEU A 76 -10.53 -0.67 1.21
CA LEU A 76 -10.35 -0.06 -0.11
C LEU A 76 -10.69 -0.99 -1.28
N GLY A 77 -11.14 -2.23 -1.01
CA GLY A 77 -11.48 -3.20 -2.04
C GLY A 77 -10.27 -3.77 -2.80
N ALA A 78 -9.07 -3.72 -2.21
CA ALA A 78 -7.88 -4.27 -2.86
C ALA A 78 -7.98 -5.80 -2.97
N ILE A 79 -7.56 -6.33 -4.12
CA ILE A 79 -7.47 -7.77 -4.37
C ILE A 79 -6.22 -8.30 -3.66
N LEU A 80 -6.41 -9.18 -2.68
CA LEU A 80 -5.32 -9.78 -1.91
C LEU A 80 -5.07 -11.22 -2.39
N PRO A 81 -3.81 -11.61 -2.67
CA PRO A 81 -3.50 -13.00 -3.00
C PRO A 81 -3.76 -13.91 -1.80
N ALA A 82 -4.08 -15.19 -2.05
CA ALA A 82 -4.41 -16.17 -1.00
C ALA A 82 -3.32 -16.30 0.08
N THR A 83 -2.05 -16.02 -0.27
CA THR A 83 -0.88 -16.02 0.63
C THR A 83 -0.81 -14.83 1.58
N ALA A 84 -1.48 -13.71 1.27
CA ALA A 84 -1.52 -12.51 2.13
C ALA A 84 -2.46 -12.68 3.33
N CYS A 85 -3.37 -13.66 3.29
CA CYS A 85 -4.19 -14.05 4.43
C CYS A 85 -3.35 -14.90 5.39
N GLN A 86 -2.49 -14.27 6.19
CA GLN A 86 -1.75 -14.95 7.25
C GLN A 86 -2.78 -15.62 8.18
N LYS A 87 -2.74 -16.97 8.25
CA LYS A 87 -3.52 -17.78 9.18
C LYS A 87 -3.41 -17.16 10.57
N LYS A 88 -4.56 -16.90 11.21
CA LYS A 88 -4.60 -16.64 12.66
C LYS A 88 -3.85 -17.80 13.32
N GLY A 89 -2.72 -17.50 13.95
CA GLY A 89 -2.12 -18.44 14.88
C GLY A 89 -3.10 -18.67 16.01
N SER A 90 -3.62 -19.90 16.10
CA SER A 90 -3.97 -20.56 17.36
C SER A 90 -2.79 -21.49 17.71
N PRO A 91 -2.61 -21.90 18.97
CA PRO A 91 -3.49 -21.73 20.14
C PRO A 91 -3.07 -20.61 21.11
#